data_AF-A0A7Z2QCG9-F1
#
_entry.id   AF-A0A7Z2QCG9-F1
#
_cell.length_a   1.000
_cell.length_b   1.000
_cell.length_c   1.000
_cell.angle_alpha   90.00
_cell.angle_beta   90.00
_cell.angle_gamma   90.00
#
_symmetry.space_group_name_H-M   'P 1'
#
loop_
_entity.id
_entity.type
_entity.pdbx_description
1 polymer ?
#
loop_
_entity_poly.entity_id
_entity_poly.type
_entity_poly.pdbx_seq_one_letter_code
_entity_poly.pdbx_strand_id
1 'polypeptide(L)'
;MKKSTMLFTSITLAATVLAACGNDSENAANTGSNSQEQTNSASQSSETQSNDMTIENAVTTKQVEAYQKMLDELNKMKEDEEVDWDLIESTYSSELKSAVNEIDNEFDTFITTGIQAGKSGELDQNVARQMIDKGTQSYFYQKQKSLQQAVIDAKDAKKDEEAMLHFEEVKLLTKKVFVPTAEKRDSYYELEGDSSLVENINNGLSAQEDALSEGDMENFAVTKQVTDKSIYKSYYLAANSYAEKIEEAVNSGETEELQIMQTEALGFYQAIKGSLSGGDEEAAQKLSELFDISNDPEAIKADEVSNLFERAFAGKIKGYHEKVAELDENNLSEGKEAAMEANVFLKAIEMPLMEALGEEETNAMYEDAQSWFDAVSNNDAEEANKLSEQILTKLESVVE
;
A
#
# COMPACT_ATOMS: atom_id res chain seq x y z
N MET A 1 26.75 -14.60 -18.80
CA MET A 1 27.64 -13.55 -19.35
C MET A 1 27.64 -12.37 -18.37
N LYS A 2 28.42 -11.30 -18.55
CA LYS A 2 28.39 -10.18 -17.60
C LYS A 2 27.04 -9.46 -17.72
N LYS A 3 26.18 -9.56 -16.70
CA LYS A 3 24.98 -8.73 -16.57
C LYS A 3 25.43 -7.26 -16.65
N SER A 4 24.86 -6.49 -17.57
CA SER A 4 25.14 -5.06 -17.67
C SER A 4 24.13 -4.34 -16.81
N THR A 5 24.48 -4.12 -15.54
CA THR A 5 23.66 -3.36 -14.59
C THR A 5 23.58 -1.89 -15.07
N MET A 6 22.61 -1.57 -15.91
CA MET A 6 22.05 -0.23 -15.89
C MET A 6 21.26 -0.15 -14.59
N LEU A 7 21.76 0.63 -13.64
CA LEU A 7 20.97 0.98 -12.49
C LEU A 7 19.76 1.79 -13.00
N PHE A 8 18.55 1.50 -12.51
CA PHE A 8 17.67 2.59 -12.11
C PHE A 8 18.41 3.37 -11.01
N THR A 9 19.32 4.23 -11.48
CA THR A 9 20.08 5.12 -10.63
C THR A 9 19.03 6.01 -10.00
N SER A 10 18.82 5.84 -8.70
CA SER A 10 18.11 6.71 -7.76
C SER A 10 17.26 7.80 -8.39
N ILE A 11 15.99 7.93 -7.97
CA ILE A 11 15.19 9.14 -8.19
C ILE A 11 15.82 10.31 -7.40
N THR A 12 16.99 10.75 -7.86
CA THR A 12 17.60 12.04 -7.59
C THR A 12 16.94 13.00 -8.55
N LEU A 13 15.73 13.42 -8.18
CA LEU A 13 15.14 14.66 -8.66
C LEU A 13 16.15 15.76 -8.38
N ALA A 14 16.94 16.09 -9.41
CA ALA A 14 17.98 17.09 -9.31
C ALA A 14 17.31 18.47 -9.24
N ALA A 15 16.92 18.87 -8.04
CA ALA A 15 16.31 20.17 -7.76
C ALA A 15 17.28 21.29 -8.17
N THR A 16 17.15 21.76 -9.41
CA THR A 16 17.88 22.92 -9.91
C THR A 16 17.31 24.17 -9.25
N VAL A 17 17.83 24.49 -8.07
CA VAL A 17 17.50 25.71 -7.31
C VAL A 17 17.77 26.94 -8.18
N LEU A 18 16.69 27.50 -8.77
CA LEU A 18 16.72 28.81 -9.40
C LEU A 18 16.71 29.89 -8.32
N ALA A 19 17.88 30.14 -7.73
CA ALA A 19 18.10 31.24 -6.82
C ALA A 19 18.01 32.59 -7.57
N ALA A 20 16.85 33.24 -7.50
CA ALA A 20 16.67 34.62 -7.95
C ALA A 20 16.74 35.59 -6.75
N CYS A 21 17.77 36.43 -6.72
CA CYS A 21 17.95 37.46 -5.68
C CYS A 21 16.87 38.56 -5.77
N GLY A 22 16.29 38.97 -4.62
CA GLY A 22 15.07 39.79 -4.56
C GLY A 22 15.03 41.01 -3.61
N ASN A 23 16.11 41.28 -2.86
CA ASN A 23 16.39 42.53 -2.10
C ASN A 23 15.60 42.81 -0.78
N ASP A 24 16.33 43.43 0.16
CA ASP A 24 15.90 43.79 1.52
C ASP A 24 14.79 44.85 1.63
N SER A 25 14.10 44.88 2.78
CA SER A 25 14.12 46.07 3.64
C SER A 25 13.61 45.80 5.08
N GLU A 26 14.46 46.12 6.07
CA GLU A 26 14.06 46.25 7.47
C GLU A 26 13.12 47.45 7.67
N ASN A 27 12.21 47.38 8.65
CA ASN A 27 12.27 48.33 9.78
C ASN A 27 11.45 47.92 11.00
N ALA A 28 11.85 48.44 12.16
CA ALA A 28 11.28 48.15 13.47
C ALA A 28 10.25 49.20 13.92
N ALA A 29 9.43 48.87 14.93
CA ALA A 29 9.47 49.54 16.26
C ALA A 29 8.22 49.28 17.16
N ASN A 30 8.41 48.43 18.18
CA ASN A 30 8.23 48.74 19.61
C ASN A 30 7.15 49.77 20.07
N THR A 31 6.18 49.32 20.88
CA THR A 31 5.57 49.91 22.13
C THR A 31 4.21 49.24 22.42
N GLY A 32 3.68 49.10 23.65
CA GLY A 32 4.22 49.38 24.98
C GLY A 32 3.14 49.54 26.07
N SER A 33 2.97 48.54 26.95
CA SER A 33 2.51 48.65 28.36
C SER A 33 1.01 48.82 28.78
N ASN A 34 0.54 47.81 29.53
CA ASN A 34 -0.24 47.83 30.80
C ASN A 34 -1.73 48.28 30.96
N SER A 35 -2.60 47.27 31.15
CA SER A 35 -3.12 46.74 32.46
C SER A 35 -4.22 47.44 33.30
N GLN A 36 -4.92 46.57 34.08
CA GLN A 36 -6.00 46.77 35.08
C GLN A 36 -7.42 46.97 34.48
N GLU A 37 -8.54 46.39 34.95
CA GLU A 37 -8.87 45.46 36.08
C GLU A 37 -10.36 44.96 35.96
N GLN A 38 -11.01 44.06 36.75
CA GLN A 38 -10.69 43.28 37.98
C GLN A 38 -11.59 41.99 38.11
N THR A 39 -11.12 40.94 38.81
CA THR A 39 -11.86 39.94 39.66
C THR A 39 -12.77 38.79 39.15
N ASN A 40 -12.44 37.59 39.68
CA ASN A 40 -13.29 36.49 40.21
C ASN A 40 -14.00 35.48 39.28
N SER A 41 -13.47 34.25 39.19
CA SER A 41 -13.83 33.15 40.14
C SER A 41 -13.04 31.85 39.95
N ALA A 42 -12.92 31.09 41.04
CA ALA A 42 -12.63 29.65 41.14
C ALA A 42 -11.40 29.05 40.42
N SER A 43 -10.42 28.63 41.21
CA SER A 43 -9.47 27.58 40.79
C SER A 43 -10.22 26.30 40.45
N GLN A 44 -10.11 25.85 39.20
CA GLN A 44 -10.17 24.43 38.88
C GLN A 44 -8.91 24.11 38.09
N SER A 45 -8.04 23.31 38.70
CA SER A 45 -6.79 22.85 38.09
C SER A 45 -7.14 21.88 36.97
N SER A 46 -7.29 22.39 35.74
CA SER A 46 -7.09 21.57 34.56
C SER A 46 -5.60 21.28 34.48
N GLU A 47 -5.21 20.09 34.92
CA GLU A 47 -3.91 19.54 34.54
C GLU A 47 -3.87 19.51 33.02
N THR A 48 -3.00 20.34 32.43
CA THR A 48 -2.66 20.19 31.02
C THR A 48 -1.95 18.85 30.90
N GLN A 49 -2.69 17.81 30.48
CA GLN A 49 -2.07 16.61 29.95
C GLN A 49 -1.22 17.05 28.77
N SER A 50 0.09 17.10 29.00
CA SER A 50 1.07 17.03 27.92
C SER A 50 0.85 15.66 27.29
N ASN A 51 0.07 15.62 26.20
CA ASN A 51 0.05 14.46 25.32
C ASN A 51 1.45 14.33 24.76
N ASP A 52 2.21 13.39 25.31
CA ASP A 52 3.51 12.99 24.82
C ASP A 52 3.31 12.35 23.44
N MET A 53 3.55 13.13 22.38
CA MET A 53 3.40 12.70 20.98
C MET A 53 4.59 11.81 20.58
N THR A 54 4.64 10.63 21.17
CA THR A 54 5.68 9.62 20.99
C THR A 54 5.10 8.37 20.32
N ILE A 55 5.92 7.68 19.52
CA ILE A 55 5.50 6.50 18.76
C ILE A 55 5.01 5.38 19.69
N GLU A 56 5.59 5.26 20.90
CA GLU A 56 5.17 4.31 21.93
C GLU A 56 3.73 4.54 22.42
N ASN A 57 3.25 5.79 22.42
CA ASN A 57 1.89 6.13 22.86
C ASN A 57 0.85 6.11 21.73
N ALA A 58 1.30 6.07 20.47
CA ALA A 58 0.48 6.16 19.27
C ALA A 58 -0.56 5.04 19.19
N VAL A 59 -1.72 5.35 18.58
CA VAL A 59 -2.82 4.39 18.44
C VAL A 59 -2.40 3.22 17.53
N THR A 60 -1.61 3.50 16.49
CA THR A 60 -1.11 2.45 15.58
C THR A 60 -0.21 1.45 16.29
N THR A 61 0.62 1.88 17.24
CA THR A 61 1.49 0.99 18.02
C THR A 61 0.69 -0.02 18.83
N LYS A 62 -0.34 0.44 19.56
CA LYS A 62 -1.22 -0.44 20.36
C LYS A 62 -1.97 -1.44 19.49
N GLN A 63 -2.40 -1.02 18.30
CA GLN A 63 -3.06 -1.91 17.33
C GLN A 63 -2.10 -2.96 16.76
N VAL A 64 -0.86 -2.57 16.44
CA VAL A 64 0.20 -3.48 15.97
C VAL A 64 0.60 -4.48 17.07
N GLU A 65 0.63 -4.06 18.34
CA GLU A 65 0.83 -4.94 19.49
C GLU A 65 -0.35 -5.90 19.70
N ALA A 66 -1.59 -5.42 19.57
CA ALA A 66 -2.80 -6.26 19.65
C ALA A 66 -2.82 -7.33 18.54
N TYR A 67 -2.47 -6.95 17.30
CA TYR A 67 -2.32 -7.88 16.18
C TYR A 67 -1.20 -8.90 16.43
N GLN A 68 -0.01 -8.49 16.87
CA GLN A 68 1.08 -9.42 17.22
C GLN A 68 0.65 -10.40 18.31
N LYS A 69 -0.01 -9.92 19.38
CA LYS A 69 -0.54 -10.77 20.45
C LYS A 69 -1.56 -11.80 19.96
N MET A 70 -2.49 -11.41 19.08
CA MET A 70 -3.43 -12.37 18.48
C MET A 70 -2.73 -13.38 17.56
N LEU A 71 -1.75 -12.92 16.77
CA LEU A 71 -1.01 -13.78 15.85
C LEU A 71 -0.11 -14.78 16.60
N ASP A 72 0.52 -14.37 17.69
CA ASP A 72 1.30 -15.25 18.57
C ASP A 72 0.41 -16.31 19.23
N GLU A 73 -0.76 -15.92 19.73
CA GLU A 73 -1.75 -16.85 20.30
C GLU A 73 -2.28 -17.84 19.24
N LEU A 74 -2.60 -17.35 18.04
CA LEU A 74 -3.01 -18.18 16.91
C LEU A 74 -1.87 -19.10 16.42
N ASN A 75 -0.61 -18.69 16.50
CA ASN A 75 0.53 -19.47 16.02
C ASN A 75 0.78 -20.75 16.83
N LYS A 76 0.26 -20.85 18.07
CA LYS A 76 0.29 -22.07 18.89
C LYS A 76 -0.23 -23.31 18.17
N MET A 77 -1.23 -23.18 17.29
CA MET A 77 -1.76 -24.29 16.51
C MET A 77 -0.74 -24.92 15.55
N LYS A 78 0.38 -24.24 15.25
CA LYS A 78 1.50 -24.79 14.46
C LYS A 78 2.46 -25.65 15.28
N GLU A 79 2.35 -25.60 16.60
CA GLU A 79 3.16 -26.33 17.58
C GLU A 79 2.34 -27.39 18.34
N ASP A 80 1.16 -27.74 17.81
CA ASP A 80 0.15 -28.61 18.44
C ASP A 80 -0.36 -28.10 19.82
N GLU A 81 -0.22 -26.79 20.10
CA GLU A 81 -0.70 -26.15 21.33
C GLU A 81 -2.13 -25.60 21.21
N GLU A 82 -2.87 -25.59 22.33
CA GLU A 82 -4.25 -25.09 22.40
C GLU A 82 -4.30 -23.55 22.31
N VAL A 83 -5.22 -23.05 21.47
CA VAL A 83 -5.42 -21.63 21.18
C VAL A 83 -6.50 -21.04 22.09
N ASP A 84 -6.17 -19.95 22.80
CA ASP A 84 -7.13 -19.18 23.61
C ASP A 84 -7.97 -18.24 22.71
N TRP A 85 -9.07 -18.79 22.20
CA TRP A 85 -10.04 -18.03 21.39
C TRP A 85 -10.76 -16.92 22.16
N ASP A 86 -10.88 -17.00 23.50
CA ASP A 86 -11.42 -15.91 24.31
C ASP A 86 -10.44 -14.73 24.38
N LEU A 87 -9.13 -15.00 24.44
CA LEU A 87 -8.08 -14.00 24.36
C LEU A 87 -8.05 -13.30 22.99
N ILE A 88 -8.24 -14.04 21.90
CA ILE A 88 -8.30 -13.48 20.54
C ILE A 88 -9.55 -12.61 20.38
N GLU A 89 -10.74 -13.14 20.71
CA GLU A 89 -12.00 -12.40 20.59
C GLU A 89 -12.01 -11.11 21.42
N SER A 90 -11.51 -11.17 22.66
CA SER A 90 -11.43 -10.00 23.54
C SER A 90 -10.41 -8.97 23.05
N THR A 91 -9.22 -9.40 22.63
CA THR A 91 -8.17 -8.50 22.10
C THR A 91 -8.62 -7.80 20.83
N TYR A 92 -9.24 -8.53 19.91
CA TYR A 92 -9.81 -7.93 18.69
C TYR A 92 -10.91 -6.91 19.04
N SER A 93 -11.84 -7.30 19.91
CA SER A 93 -13.00 -6.47 20.26
C SER A 93 -12.66 -5.19 20.99
N SER A 94 -11.60 -5.18 21.83
CA SER A 94 -11.20 -3.97 22.58
C SER A 94 -10.24 -3.06 21.81
N GLU A 95 -9.26 -3.61 21.08
CA GLU A 95 -8.16 -2.81 20.53
C GLU A 95 -8.29 -2.49 19.03
N LEU A 96 -9.03 -3.31 18.25
CA LEU A 96 -9.03 -3.25 16.79
C LEU A 96 -10.43 -2.99 16.19
N LYS A 97 -11.46 -3.69 16.67
CA LYS A 97 -12.79 -3.77 16.02
C LYS A 97 -13.43 -2.42 15.66
N SER A 98 -13.29 -1.37 16.48
CA SER A 98 -13.81 -0.03 16.14
C SER A 98 -13.08 0.56 14.93
N ALA A 99 -11.76 0.57 14.97
CA ALA A 99 -10.94 1.16 13.92
C ALA A 99 -11.00 0.36 12.61
N VAL A 100 -11.18 -0.97 12.67
CA VAL A 100 -11.45 -1.80 11.49
C VAL A 100 -12.78 -1.37 10.85
N ASN A 101 -13.86 -1.28 11.63
CA ASN A 101 -15.17 -0.85 11.14
C ASN A 101 -15.21 0.58 10.59
N GLU A 102 -14.38 1.48 11.13
CA GLU A 102 -14.24 2.86 10.64
C GLU A 102 -13.56 2.93 9.25
N ILE A 103 -12.74 1.93 8.90
CA ILE A 103 -12.11 1.81 7.59
C ILE A 103 -13.01 1.02 6.62
N ASP A 104 -13.34 -0.23 6.97
CA ASP A 104 -14.22 -1.08 6.18
C ASP A 104 -14.88 -2.18 7.04
N ASN A 105 -16.21 -2.23 7.02
CA ASN A 105 -17.00 -3.26 7.69
C ASN A 105 -16.85 -4.64 7.03
N GLU A 106 -16.44 -4.75 5.75
CA GLU A 106 -16.13 -6.06 5.14
C GLU A 106 -14.94 -6.72 5.85
N PHE A 107 -13.91 -5.95 6.26
CA PHE A 107 -12.79 -6.48 7.04
C PHE A 107 -13.22 -6.93 8.43
N ASP A 108 -14.07 -6.16 9.13
CA ASP A 108 -14.60 -6.58 10.43
C ASP A 108 -15.43 -7.86 10.34
N THR A 109 -16.25 -7.96 9.28
CA THR A 109 -17.05 -9.14 9.00
C THR A 109 -16.15 -10.35 8.79
N PHE A 110 -15.12 -10.23 7.95
CA PHE A 110 -14.17 -11.30 7.66
C PHE A 110 -13.39 -11.77 8.90
N ILE A 111 -12.84 -10.84 9.69
CA ILE A 111 -12.10 -11.15 10.92
C ILE A 111 -13.04 -11.76 11.97
N THR A 112 -14.22 -11.17 12.20
CA THR A 112 -15.18 -11.66 13.20
C THR A 112 -15.68 -13.06 12.84
N THR A 113 -15.95 -13.34 11.56
CA THR A 113 -16.32 -14.69 11.10
C THR A 113 -15.19 -15.68 11.37
N GLY A 114 -13.93 -15.33 11.08
CA GLY A 114 -12.78 -16.18 11.41
C GLY A 114 -12.70 -16.51 12.91
N ILE A 115 -12.83 -15.50 13.78
CA ILE A 115 -12.82 -15.68 15.25
C ILE A 115 -13.96 -16.62 15.69
N GLN A 116 -15.19 -16.35 15.24
CA GLN A 116 -16.36 -17.11 15.67
C GLN A 116 -16.35 -18.56 15.17
N ALA A 117 -16.00 -18.78 13.91
CA ALA A 117 -15.97 -20.10 13.29
C ALA A 117 -14.80 -20.96 13.77
N GLY A 118 -13.63 -20.36 14.03
CA GLY A 118 -12.49 -21.06 14.65
C GLY A 118 -12.78 -21.46 16.11
N LYS A 119 -13.43 -20.57 16.87
CA LYS A 119 -13.86 -20.82 18.26
C LYS A 119 -14.96 -21.89 18.38
N SER A 120 -15.90 -21.95 17.43
CA SER A 120 -16.98 -22.95 17.40
C SER A 120 -16.54 -24.29 16.80
N GLY A 121 -15.45 -24.31 16.02
CA GLY A 121 -15.03 -25.46 15.22
C GLY A 121 -15.87 -25.65 13.95
N GLU A 122 -16.58 -24.60 13.49
CA GLU A 122 -17.30 -24.60 12.21
C GLU A 122 -16.35 -24.45 11.02
N LEU A 123 -15.18 -23.84 11.21
CA LEU A 123 -14.06 -23.84 10.26
C LEU A 123 -12.85 -24.53 10.89
N ASP A 124 -11.97 -25.04 10.03
CA ASP A 124 -10.62 -25.45 10.43
C ASP A 124 -9.87 -24.26 11.09
N GLN A 125 -9.04 -24.56 12.09
CA GLN A 125 -8.37 -23.52 12.87
C GLN A 125 -7.33 -22.75 12.05
N ASN A 126 -6.65 -23.39 11.09
CA ASN A 126 -5.74 -22.67 10.20
C ASN A 126 -6.51 -21.82 9.19
N VAL A 127 -7.64 -22.29 8.65
CA VAL A 127 -8.54 -21.44 7.84
C VAL A 127 -8.96 -20.19 8.63
N ALA A 128 -9.49 -20.37 9.85
CA ALA A 128 -9.87 -19.27 10.74
C ALA A 128 -8.70 -18.33 11.06
N ARG A 129 -7.50 -18.87 11.32
CA ARG A 129 -6.27 -18.08 11.53
C ARG A 129 -5.96 -17.19 10.34
N GLN A 130 -6.06 -17.69 9.11
CA GLN A 130 -5.75 -16.89 7.92
C GLN A 130 -6.78 -15.78 7.69
N MET A 131 -8.06 -16.01 8.00
CA MET A 131 -9.08 -14.94 7.95
C MET A 131 -8.71 -13.76 8.89
N ILE A 132 -8.31 -14.08 10.12
CA ILE A 132 -7.92 -13.08 11.13
C ILE A 132 -6.62 -12.37 10.73
N ASP A 133 -5.60 -13.13 10.35
CA ASP A 133 -4.29 -12.62 9.91
C ASP A 133 -4.44 -11.67 8.72
N LYS A 134 -4.96 -12.16 7.59
CA LYS A 134 -5.03 -11.38 6.35
C LYS A 134 -6.07 -10.27 6.39
N GLY A 135 -7.18 -10.47 7.10
CA GLY A 135 -8.15 -9.40 7.35
C GLY A 135 -7.53 -8.23 8.12
N THR A 136 -6.72 -8.53 9.14
CA THR A 136 -6.02 -7.49 9.91
C THR A 136 -4.91 -6.82 9.10
N GLN A 137 -4.19 -7.57 8.24
CA GLN A 137 -3.23 -6.99 7.29
C GLN A 137 -3.92 -6.05 6.27
N SER A 138 -5.09 -6.43 5.76
CA SER A 138 -5.90 -5.62 4.83
C SER A 138 -6.33 -4.29 5.46
N TYR A 139 -6.81 -4.34 6.72
CA TYR A 139 -7.08 -3.15 7.52
C TYR A 139 -5.86 -2.24 7.65
N PHE A 140 -4.69 -2.80 8.03
CA PHE A 140 -3.49 -2.01 8.22
C PHE A 140 -3.01 -1.34 6.93
N TYR A 141 -3.21 -1.96 5.77
CA TYR A 141 -2.86 -1.36 4.49
C TYR A 141 -3.71 -0.13 4.16
N GLN A 142 -5.03 -0.20 4.33
CA GLN A 142 -5.87 1.00 4.17
C GLN A 142 -5.53 2.06 5.23
N LYS A 143 -5.22 1.66 6.47
CA LYS A 143 -4.74 2.57 7.50
C LYS A 143 -3.42 3.25 7.13
N GLN A 144 -2.47 2.55 6.53
CA GLN A 144 -1.21 3.12 6.07
C GLN A 144 -1.44 4.23 5.04
N LYS A 145 -2.41 4.06 4.14
CA LYS A 145 -2.78 5.10 3.16
C LYS A 145 -3.41 6.32 3.84
N SER A 146 -4.29 6.11 4.81
CA SER A 146 -4.84 7.21 5.62
C SER A 146 -3.76 7.95 6.41
N LEU A 147 -2.73 7.24 6.93
CA LEU A 147 -1.60 7.86 7.62
C LEU A 147 -0.72 8.68 6.67
N GLN A 148 -0.41 8.19 5.47
CA GLN A 148 0.31 8.98 4.45
C GLN A 148 -0.44 10.26 4.08
N GLN A 149 -1.78 10.22 3.97
CA GLN A 149 -2.56 11.44 3.77
C GLN A 149 -2.53 12.35 5.01
N ALA A 150 -2.61 11.79 6.23
CA ALA A 150 -2.51 12.57 7.46
C ALA A 150 -1.16 13.28 7.63
N VAL A 151 -0.05 12.76 7.07
CA VAL A 151 1.23 13.49 6.98
C VAL A 151 1.08 14.76 6.15
N ILE A 152 0.43 14.68 4.97
CA ILE A 152 0.18 15.83 4.10
C ILE A 152 -0.73 16.84 4.79
N ASP A 153 -1.87 16.40 5.32
CA ASP A 153 -2.85 17.24 6.00
C ASP A 153 -2.25 17.97 7.22
N ALA A 154 -1.38 17.27 7.99
CA ALA A 154 -0.67 17.86 9.12
C ALA A 154 0.37 18.90 8.68
N LYS A 155 1.08 18.69 7.56
CA LYS A 155 2.04 19.67 7.01
C LYS A 155 1.33 20.91 6.47
N ASP A 156 0.22 20.76 5.77
CA ASP A 156 -0.63 21.89 5.34
C ASP A 156 -1.18 22.68 6.55
N ALA A 157 -1.55 21.97 7.62
CA ALA A 157 -1.94 22.57 8.90
C ALA A 157 -0.76 23.12 9.73
N LYS A 158 0.48 23.01 9.25
CA LYS A 158 1.73 23.45 9.91
C LYS A 158 1.98 22.80 11.28
N LYS A 159 1.69 21.50 11.37
CA LYS A 159 1.88 20.66 12.55
C LYS A 159 3.01 19.65 12.31
N ASP A 160 4.25 20.14 12.23
CA ASP A 160 5.40 19.30 11.85
C ASP A 160 5.58 18.06 12.77
N GLU A 161 5.36 18.20 14.08
CA GLU A 161 5.44 17.08 15.04
C GLU A 161 4.36 16.00 14.79
N GLU A 162 3.14 16.41 14.42
CA GLU A 162 2.03 15.49 14.11
C GLU A 162 2.30 14.75 12.78
N ALA A 163 2.83 15.46 11.78
CA ALA A 163 3.26 14.88 10.51
C ALA A 163 4.40 13.86 10.68
N MET A 164 5.41 14.18 11.48
CA MET A 164 6.51 13.25 11.80
C MET A 164 6.01 12.01 12.53
N LEU A 165 5.07 12.16 13.49
CA LEU A 165 4.49 11.03 14.20
C LEU A 165 3.72 10.09 13.25
N HIS A 166 2.87 10.63 12.36
CA HIS A 166 2.16 9.82 11.38
C HIS A 166 3.09 9.10 10.41
N PHE A 167 4.21 9.72 10.03
CA PHE A 167 5.21 9.07 9.19
C PHE A 167 5.95 7.93 9.91
N GLU A 168 6.27 8.08 11.21
CA GLU A 168 6.79 6.98 12.02
C GLU A 168 5.75 5.85 12.24
N GLU A 169 4.46 6.17 12.32
CA GLU A 169 3.39 5.16 12.30
C GLU A 169 3.36 4.37 10.96
N VAL A 170 3.60 5.03 9.81
CA VAL A 170 3.77 4.36 8.51
C VAL A 170 5.00 3.44 8.51
N LYS A 171 6.15 3.92 9.00
CA LYS A 171 7.39 3.12 9.11
C LYS A 171 7.22 1.91 10.03
N LEU A 172 6.46 2.06 11.12
CA LEU A 172 6.10 0.96 12.02
C LEU A 172 5.26 -0.11 11.31
N LEU A 173 4.18 0.29 10.62
CA LEU A 173 3.33 -0.65 9.86
C LEU A 173 4.14 -1.39 8.79
N THR A 174 4.94 -0.66 8.02
CA THR A 174 5.80 -1.26 6.99
C THR A 174 6.72 -2.32 7.56
N LYS A 175 7.46 -2.00 8.63
CA LYS A 175 8.40 -2.92 9.27
C LYS A 175 7.73 -4.14 9.92
N LYS A 176 6.52 -3.98 10.47
CA LYS A 176 5.87 -5.01 11.30
C LYS A 176 4.80 -5.83 10.57
N VAL A 177 4.26 -5.32 9.46
CA VAL A 177 3.12 -5.92 8.76
C VAL A 177 3.46 -6.22 7.30
N PHE A 178 4.02 -5.27 6.55
CA PHE A 178 4.14 -5.40 5.09
C PHE A 178 5.45 -6.05 4.63
N VAL A 179 6.60 -5.68 5.21
CA VAL A 179 7.91 -6.26 4.85
C VAL A 179 7.93 -7.80 4.98
N PRO A 180 7.40 -8.44 6.04
CA PRO A 180 7.37 -9.90 6.13
C PRO A 180 6.54 -10.60 5.05
N THR A 181 5.58 -9.90 4.42
CA THR A 181 4.83 -10.40 3.27
C THR A 181 5.63 -10.17 1.98
N ALA A 182 6.23 -8.99 1.80
CA ALA A 182 7.11 -8.67 0.68
C ALA A 182 8.33 -9.62 0.58
N GLU A 183 9.04 -9.88 1.68
CA GLU A 183 10.18 -10.80 1.75
C GLU A 183 9.81 -12.21 1.23
N LYS A 184 8.60 -12.69 1.57
CA LYS A 184 8.11 -13.98 1.11
C LYS A 184 7.83 -14.00 -0.39
N ARG A 185 7.51 -12.88 -1.01
CA ARG A 185 7.23 -12.76 -2.45
C ARG A 185 8.52 -12.60 -3.24
N ASP A 186 9.44 -11.77 -2.77
CA ASP A 186 10.80 -11.65 -3.31
C ASP A 186 11.50 -13.02 -3.34
N SER A 187 11.40 -13.78 -2.23
CA SER A 187 11.95 -15.14 -2.15
C SER A 187 11.27 -16.18 -3.04
N TYR A 188 9.98 -15.99 -3.38
CA TYR A 188 9.21 -16.97 -4.16
C TYR A 188 9.30 -16.75 -5.67
N TYR A 189 9.32 -15.49 -6.11
CA TYR A 189 9.49 -15.11 -7.52
C TYR A 189 10.94 -14.73 -7.88
N GLU A 190 11.90 -14.99 -6.97
CA GLU A 190 13.34 -14.65 -7.12
C GLU A 190 13.60 -13.16 -7.48
N LEU A 191 12.84 -12.24 -6.86
CA LEU A 191 12.95 -10.80 -7.13
C LEU A 191 14.14 -10.18 -6.39
N GLU A 192 15.06 -9.58 -7.14
CA GLU A 192 16.27 -8.89 -6.64
C GLU A 192 16.37 -7.46 -7.22
N GLY A 193 17.02 -6.54 -6.51
CA GLY A 193 17.30 -5.18 -6.99
C GLY A 193 16.02 -4.41 -7.34
N ASP A 194 16.00 -3.78 -8.52
CA ASP A 194 14.89 -2.94 -9.00
C ASP A 194 13.52 -3.68 -9.07
N SER A 195 13.50 -5.02 -9.05
CA SER A 195 12.28 -5.83 -8.98
C SER A 195 11.87 -6.23 -7.55
N SER A 196 12.76 -6.14 -6.55
CA SER A 196 12.48 -6.48 -5.15
C SER A 196 11.43 -5.55 -4.54
N LEU A 197 10.40 -6.13 -3.96
CA LEU A 197 9.38 -5.42 -3.21
C LEU A 197 9.95 -4.79 -1.95
N VAL A 198 10.84 -5.50 -1.24
CA VAL A 198 11.45 -5.01 0.00
C VAL A 198 12.35 -3.81 -0.27
N GLU A 199 13.17 -3.84 -1.33
CA GLU A 199 13.98 -2.68 -1.71
C GLU A 199 13.10 -1.50 -2.13
N ASN A 200 12.11 -1.71 -3.01
CA ASN A 200 11.22 -0.63 -3.48
C ASN A 200 10.40 0.01 -2.33
N ILE A 201 9.89 -0.79 -1.38
CA ILE A 201 9.18 -0.30 -0.19
C ILE A 201 10.09 0.63 0.64
N ASN A 202 11.33 0.19 0.93
CA ASN A 202 12.27 0.94 1.76
C ASN A 202 12.82 2.18 1.03
N ASN A 203 13.08 2.09 -0.27
CA ASN A 203 13.51 3.22 -1.10
C ASN A 203 12.41 4.30 -1.15
N GLY A 204 11.15 3.91 -1.35
CA GLY A 204 10.01 4.82 -1.30
C GLY A 204 9.85 5.49 0.07
N LEU A 205 10.10 4.78 1.18
CA LEU A 205 10.10 5.37 2.52
C LEU A 205 11.25 6.36 2.72
N SER A 206 12.46 6.03 2.27
CA SER A 206 13.60 6.97 2.36
C SER A 206 13.31 8.26 1.61
N ALA A 207 12.76 8.17 0.39
CA ALA A 207 12.42 9.33 -0.42
C ALA A 207 11.29 10.19 0.21
N GLN A 208 10.30 9.56 0.88
CA GLN A 208 9.31 10.27 1.69
C GLN A 208 9.95 10.96 2.91
N GLU A 209 10.91 10.32 3.59
CA GLU A 209 11.59 10.88 4.77
C GLU A 209 12.43 12.11 4.41
N ASP A 210 13.15 12.03 3.29
CA ASP A 210 13.90 13.16 2.72
C ASP A 210 12.94 14.31 2.33
N ALA A 211 11.89 14.02 1.55
CA ALA A 211 10.91 15.01 1.12
C ALA A 211 10.19 15.71 2.30
N LEU A 212 9.79 14.94 3.33
CA LEU A 212 9.17 15.47 4.55
C LEU A 212 10.12 16.39 5.33
N SER A 213 11.42 16.03 5.37
CA SER A 213 12.47 16.79 6.05
C SER A 213 12.83 18.09 5.33
N GLU A 214 12.80 18.08 3.99
CA GLU A 214 13.01 19.26 3.16
C GLU A 214 11.75 20.15 3.05
N GLY A 215 10.58 19.60 3.39
CA GLY A 215 9.27 20.26 3.28
C GLY A 215 8.68 20.23 1.87
N ASP A 216 9.22 19.37 1.00
CA ASP A 216 8.73 19.14 -0.36
C ASP A 216 7.55 18.16 -0.36
N MET A 217 6.37 18.69 -0.05
CA MET A 217 5.16 17.86 0.03
C MET A 217 4.64 17.41 -1.33
N GLU A 218 5.05 18.05 -2.42
CA GLU A 218 4.77 17.58 -3.79
C GLU A 218 5.57 16.29 -4.06
N ASN A 219 6.87 16.29 -3.77
CA ASN A 219 7.70 15.09 -3.88
C ASN A 219 7.29 14.01 -2.86
N PHE A 220 6.83 14.37 -1.65
CA PHE A 220 6.24 13.41 -0.72
C PHE A 220 4.99 12.73 -1.34
N ALA A 221 4.11 13.51 -1.98
CA ALA A 221 2.90 12.99 -2.61
C ALA A 221 3.18 12.13 -3.86
N VAL A 222 4.30 12.34 -4.56
CA VAL A 222 4.78 11.43 -5.61
C VAL A 222 5.40 10.16 -5.00
N THR A 223 6.33 10.31 -4.06
CA THR A 223 7.13 9.19 -3.51
C THR A 223 6.32 8.25 -2.61
N LYS A 224 5.24 8.72 -1.97
CA LYS A 224 4.29 7.85 -1.24
C LYS A 224 3.73 6.72 -2.11
N GLN A 225 3.57 6.98 -3.42
CA GLN A 225 3.03 6.03 -4.39
C GLN A 225 3.97 4.83 -4.60
N VAL A 226 5.28 5.05 -4.54
CA VAL A 226 6.28 3.96 -4.64
C VAL A 226 6.11 2.97 -3.48
N THR A 227 5.94 3.47 -2.24
CA THR A 227 5.68 2.59 -1.08
C THR A 227 4.30 1.94 -1.15
N ASP A 228 3.22 2.71 -1.35
CA ASP A 228 1.84 2.22 -1.40
C ASP A 228 1.68 1.12 -2.47
N LYS A 229 2.11 1.40 -3.71
CA LYS A 229 1.95 0.47 -4.82
C LYS A 229 2.93 -0.70 -4.78
N SER A 230 4.04 -0.61 -4.05
CA SER A 230 4.90 -1.77 -3.77
C SER A 230 4.30 -2.71 -2.71
N ILE A 231 3.66 -2.16 -1.66
CA ILE A 231 2.87 -2.97 -0.71
C ILE A 231 1.71 -3.63 -1.44
N TYR A 232 1.01 -2.89 -2.31
CA TYR A 232 -0.03 -3.42 -3.19
C TYR A 232 0.47 -4.57 -4.07
N LYS A 233 1.60 -4.40 -4.77
CA LYS A 233 2.23 -5.44 -5.59
C LYS A 233 2.53 -6.68 -4.75
N SER A 234 2.95 -6.52 -3.48
CA SER A 234 3.19 -7.66 -2.58
C SER A 234 1.92 -8.47 -2.26
N TYR A 235 0.75 -7.83 -2.15
CA TYR A 235 -0.53 -8.53 -1.94
C TYR A 235 -1.10 -9.15 -3.20
N TYR A 236 -0.97 -8.49 -4.35
CA TYR A 236 -1.28 -9.09 -5.65
C TYR A 236 -0.45 -10.38 -5.86
N LEU A 237 0.88 -10.28 -5.73
CA LEU A 237 1.79 -11.42 -5.88
C LEU A 237 1.59 -12.47 -4.78
N ALA A 238 1.03 -12.13 -3.63
CA ALA A 238 0.60 -13.11 -2.65
C ALA A 238 -0.62 -13.87 -3.15
N ALA A 239 -1.71 -13.19 -3.51
CA ALA A 239 -2.91 -13.81 -4.03
C ALA A 239 -2.65 -14.71 -5.26
N ASN A 240 -1.85 -14.21 -6.23
CA ASN A 240 -1.45 -14.99 -7.41
C ASN A 240 -0.69 -16.27 -7.04
N SER A 241 0.32 -16.16 -6.16
CA SER A 241 1.11 -17.32 -5.72
C SER A 241 0.31 -18.39 -4.98
N TYR A 242 -0.85 -18.05 -4.41
CA TYR A 242 -1.74 -19.04 -3.82
C TYR A 242 -2.62 -19.71 -4.87
N ALA A 243 -3.01 -19.04 -5.95
CA ALA A 243 -3.62 -19.70 -7.11
C ALA A 243 -2.65 -20.69 -7.77
N GLU A 244 -1.38 -20.30 -7.95
CA GLU A 244 -0.29 -21.16 -8.42
C GLU A 244 -0.12 -22.42 -7.55
N LYS A 245 -0.01 -22.26 -6.22
CA LYS A 245 0.11 -23.40 -5.28
C LYS A 245 -1.13 -24.29 -5.23
N ILE A 246 -2.34 -23.71 -5.32
CA ILE A 246 -3.59 -24.47 -5.37
C ILE A 246 -3.60 -25.36 -6.60
N GLU A 247 -3.25 -24.83 -7.77
CA GLU A 247 -3.17 -25.63 -8.99
C GLU A 247 -2.05 -26.69 -8.93
N GLU A 248 -0.87 -26.37 -8.38
CA GLU A 248 0.20 -27.34 -8.16
C GLU A 248 -0.23 -28.49 -7.22
N ALA A 249 -0.90 -28.16 -6.10
CA ALA A 249 -1.38 -29.12 -5.12
C ALA A 249 -2.50 -30.01 -5.69
N VAL A 250 -3.44 -29.45 -6.46
CA VAL A 250 -4.47 -30.20 -7.19
C VAL A 250 -3.83 -31.18 -8.19
N ASN A 251 -2.86 -30.71 -8.98
CA ASN A 251 -2.16 -31.55 -9.97
C ASN A 251 -1.31 -32.64 -9.31
N SER A 252 -0.80 -32.41 -8.10
CA SER A 252 0.00 -33.35 -7.32
C SER A 252 -0.84 -34.31 -6.45
N GLY A 253 -2.11 -33.98 -6.22
CA GLY A 253 -3.03 -34.73 -5.35
C GLY A 253 -2.90 -34.42 -3.86
N GLU A 254 -2.26 -33.30 -3.49
CA GLU A 254 -2.00 -32.87 -2.11
C GLU A 254 -3.12 -31.93 -1.62
N THR A 255 -4.37 -32.41 -1.61
CA THR A 255 -5.55 -31.55 -1.49
C THR A 255 -5.91 -31.10 -0.06
N GLU A 256 -5.14 -31.49 0.96
CA GLU A 256 -5.48 -31.24 2.38
C GLU A 256 -5.42 -29.76 2.77
N GLU A 257 -4.57 -28.95 2.13
CA GLU A 257 -4.36 -27.53 2.47
C GLU A 257 -5.13 -26.53 1.57
N LEU A 258 -5.88 -27.00 0.55
CA LEU A 258 -6.42 -26.12 -0.49
C LEU A 258 -7.31 -24.98 0.04
N GLN A 259 -8.15 -25.26 1.03
CA GLN A 259 -9.02 -24.23 1.63
C GLN A 259 -8.21 -23.21 2.46
N ILE A 260 -7.08 -23.62 3.07
CA ILE A 260 -6.17 -22.70 3.76
C ILE A 260 -5.52 -21.77 2.74
N MET A 261 -5.03 -22.32 1.62
CA MET A 261 -4.43 -21.54 0.53
C MET A 261 -5.44 -20.57 -0.12
N GLN A 262 -6.67 -21.02 -0.38
CA GLN A 262 -7.76 -20.20 -0.91
C GLN A 262 -8.09 -19.04 0.05
N THR A 263 -8.09 -19.31 1.36
CA THR A 263 -8.32 -18.29 2.39
C THR A 263 -7.17 -17.26 2.45
N GLU A 264 -5.92 -17.68 2.25
CA GLU A 264 -4.80 -16.74 2.10
C GLU A 264 -4.94 -15.90 0.83
N ALA A 265 -5.32 -16.51 -0.31
CA ALA A 265 -5.54 -15.80 -1.56
C ALA A 265 -6.65 -14.74 -1.43
N LEU A 266 -7.82 -15.13 -0.88
CA LEU A 266 -8.92 -14.22 -0.58
C LEU A 266 -8.48 -13.09 0.35
N GLY A 267 -7.79 -13.44 1.43
CA GLY A 267 -7.35 -12.48 2.44
C GLY A 267 -6.42 -11.40 1.89
N PHE A 268 -5.48 -11.76 1.00
CA PHE A 268 -4.64 -10.77 0.32
C PHE A 268 -5.40 -10.01 -0.77
N TYR A 269 -6.32 -10.67 -1.48
CA TYR A 269 -7.16 -10.04 -2.49
C TYR A 269 -8.06 -8.94 -1.92
N GLN A 270 -8.65 -9.15 -0.74
CA GLN A 270 -9.52 -8.17 -0.07
C GLN A 270 -8.80 -6.82 0.19
N ALA A 271 -7.50 -6.83 0.47
CA ALA A 271 -6.71 -5.60 0.65
C ALA A 271 -6.68 -4.70 -0.60
N ILE A 272 -6.78 -5.29 -1.79
CA ILE A 272 -6.53 -4.63 -3.08
C ILE A 272 -7.76 -4.55 -4.01
N LYS A 273 -8.78 -5.37 -3.76
CA LYS A 273 -10.05 -5.50 -4.51
C LYS A 273 -10.66 -4.16 -4.92
N GLY A 274 -10.89 -3.26 -3.97
CA GLY A 274 -11.55 -1.96 -4.23
C GLY A 274 -10.72 -0.98 -5.09
N SER A 275 -9.43 -1.24 -5.27
CA SER A 275 -8.59 -0.52 -6.24
C SER A 275 -8.57 -1.23 -7.60
N LEU A 276 -8.55 -2.57 -7.63
CA LEU A 276 -8.58 -3.37 -8.87
C LEU A 276 -9.85 -3.14 -9.68
N SER A 277 -11.01 -3.06 -9.01
CA SER A 277 -12.30 -2.81 -9.67
C SER A 277 -12.38 -1.46 -10.39
N GLY A 278 -11.48 -0.52 -10.06
CA GLY A 278 -11.33 0.75 -10.79
C GLY A 278 -10.55 0.62 -12.11
N GLY A 279 -10.04 -0.55 -12.45
CA GLY A 279 -9.45 -0.86 -13.77
C GLY A 279 -10.32 -1.81 -14.59
N ASP A 280 -10.78 -2.91 -13.98
CA ASP A 280 -11.73 -3.85 -14.59
C ASP A 280 -12.64 -4.42 -13.49
N GLU A 281 -13.91 -3.98 -13.46
CA GLU A 281 -14.91 -4.41 -12.48
C GLU A 281 -15.30 -5.88 -12.66
N GLU A 282 -15.37 -6.37 -13.91
CA GLU A 282 -15.71 -7.77 -14.20
C GLU A 282 -14.58 -8.70 -13.75
N ALA A 283 -13.32 -8.33 -14.02
CA ALA A 283 -12.17 -9.11 -13.58
C ALA A 283 -12.05 -9.13 -12.05
N ALA A 284 -12.27 -8.00 -11.39
CA ALA A 284 -12.30 -7.92 -9.93
C ALA A 284 -13.47 -8.73 -9.32
N GLN A 285 -14.66 -8.71 -9.93
CA GLN A 285 -15.76 -9.58 -9.48
C GLN A 285 -15.36 -11.05 -9.62
N LYS A 286 -14.81 -11.44 -10.77
CA LYS A 286 -14.43 -12.82 -11.05
C LYS A 286 -13.33 -13.35 -10.12
N LEU A 287 -12.32 -12.54 -9.79
CA LEU A 287 -11.33 -12.86 -8.74
C LEU A 287 -12.00 -13.05 -7.37
N SER A 288 -12.97 -12.20 -7.03
CA SER A 288 -13.74 -12.33 -5.78
C SER A 288 -14.56 -13.62 -5.73
N GLU A 289 -15.08 -14.09 -6.86
CA GLU A 289 -15.81 -15.36 -6.97
C GLU A 289 -14.87 -16.57 -6.87
N LEU A 290 -13.72 -16.54 -7.54
CA LEU A 290 -12.73 -17.64 -7.50
C LEU A 290 -12.16 -17.87 -6.09
N PHE A 291 -11.88 -16.79 -5.35
CA PHE A 291 -11.32 -16.89 -4.00
C PHE A 291 -12.36 -17.04 -2.88
N ASP A 292 -13.66 -16.97 -3.15
CA ASP A 292 -14.70 -17.16 -2.13
C ASP A 292 -14.59 -18.57 -1.52
N ILE A 293 -14.40 -18.64 -0.20
CA ILE A 293 -14.19 -19.90 0.56
C ILE A 293 -15.41 -20.84 0.59
N SER A 294 -16.56 -20.41 0.04
CA SER A 294 -17.72 -21.26 -0.20
C SER A 294 -17.70 -21.97 -1.57
N ASN A 295 -16.79 -21.56 -2.46
CA ASN A 295 -16.54 -22.20 -3.76
C ASN A 295 -15.39 -23.22 -3.66
N ASP A 296 -15.40 -24.18 -4.58
CA ASP A 296 -14.42 -25.26 -4.66
C ASP A 296 -13.02 -24.73 -5.05
N PRO A 297 -11.99 -24.86 -4.20
CA PRO A 297 -10.65 -24.40 -4.54
C PRO A 297 -10.02 -25.20 -5.69
N GLU A 298 -10.46 -26.43 -5.98
CA GLU A 298 -9.93 -27.20 -7.13
C GLU A 298 -10.26 -26.54 -8.48
N ALA A 299 -11.27 -25.65 -8.51
CA ALA A 299 -11.67 -24.89 -9.69
C ALA A 299 -10.70 -23.73 -10.02
N ILE A 300 -9.86 -23.29 -9.08
CA ILE A 300 -8.92 -22.18 -9.29
C ILE A 300 -7.81 -22.62 -10.26
N LYS A 301 -7.46 -21.76 -11.22
CA LYS A 301 -6.38 -21.95 -12.20
C LYS A 301 -5.47 -20.74 -12.16
N ALA A 302 -4.15 -20.96 -12.13
CA ALA A 302 -3.15 -19.90 -12.02
C ALA A 302 -3.23 -18.95 -13.22
N ASP A 303 -3.28 -19.50 -14.43
CA ASP A 303 -3.40 -18.73 -15.67
C ASP A 303 -4.67 -17.86 -15.69
N GLU A 304 -5.83 -18.39 -15.24
CA GLU A 304 -7.08 -17.61 -15.18
C GLU A 304 -6.94 -16.45 -14.18
N VAL A 305 -6.35 -16.69 -13.01
CA VAL A 305 -6.14 -15.67 -11.97
C VAL A 305 -5.14 -14.59 -12.44
N SER A 306 -4.03 -14.97 -13.07
CA SER A 306 -3.02 -14.02 -13.56
C SER A 306 -3.61 -13.09 -14.62
N ASN A 307 -4.28 -13.65 -15.64
CA ASN A 307 -4.95 -12.88 -16.69
C ASN A 307 -5.99 -11.89 -16.13
N LEU A 308 -6.75 -12.27 -15.09
CA LEU A 308 -7.71 -11.37 -14.44
C LEU A 308 -7.03 -10.21 -13.69
N PHE A 309 -5.91 -10.46 -13.02
CA PHE A 309 -5.10 -9.39 -12.42
C PHE A 309 -4.51 -8.48 -13.49
N GLU A 310 -3.92 -9.04 -14.55
CA GLU A 310 -3.29 -8.31 -15.66
C GLU A 310 -4.29 -7.38 -16.36
N ARG A 311 -5.51 -7.87 -16.65
CA ARG A 311 -6.62 -7.04 -17.16
C ARG A 311 -6.96 -5.87 -16.24
N ALA A 312 -7.13 -6.13 -14.94
CA ALA A 312 -7.41 -5.07 -13.97
C ALA A 312 -6.26 -4.06 -13.88
N PHE A 313 -5.01 -4.50 -13.91
CA PHE A 313 -3.83 -3.60 -13.95
C PHE A 313 -3.75 -2.78 -15.24
N ALA A 314 -4.01 -3.38 -16.41
CA ALA A 314 -4.01 -2.68 -17.68
C ALA A 314 -5.10 -1.59 -17.71
N GLY A 315 -6.30 -1.91 -17.26
CA GLY A 315 -7.39 -0.94 -17.07
C GLY A 315 -7.01 0.18 -16.09
N LYS A 316 -6.31 -0.14 -14.99
CA LYS A 316 -5.81 0.87 -14.04
C LYS A 316 -4.80 1.80 -14.69
N ILE A 317 -3.78 1.28 -15.36
CA ILE A 317 -2.75 2.08 -16.05
C ILE A 317 -3.43 3.01 -17.06
N LYS A 318 -4.31 2.46 -17.91
CA LYS A 318 -5.10 3.23 -18.88
C LYS A 318 -5.90 4.37 -18.23
N GLY A 319 -6.60 4.09 -17.12
CA GLY A 319 -7.35 5.11 -16.39
C GLY A 319 -6.48 6.26 -15.83
N TYR A 320 -5.24 6.01 -15.43
CA TYR A 320 -4.32 7.10 -15.05
C TYR A 320 -3.79 7.88 -16.25
N HIS A 321 -3.51 7.21 -17.37
CA HIS A 321 -3.13 7.88 -18.62
C HIS A 321 -4.26 8.79 -19.14
N GLU A 322 -5.50 8.31 -19.12
CA GLU A 322 -6.71 9.08 -19.45
C GLU A 322 -6.89 10.25 -18.47
N LYS A 323 -6.76 10.01 -17.15
CA LYS A 323 -6.82 11.07 -16.13
C LYS A 323 -5.80 12.18 -16.40
N VAL A 324 -4.53 11.83 -16.65
CA VAL A 324 -3.47 12.81 -16.94
C VAL A 324 -3.78 13.66 -18.17
N ALA A 325 -4.38 13.06 -19.21
CA ALA A 325 -4.77 13.79 -20.43
C ALA A 325 -5.95 14.77 -20.22
N GLU A 326 -6.73 14.62 -19.15
CA GLU A 326 -7.82 15.55 -18.78
C GLU A 326 -7.38 16.72 -17.88
N LEU A 327 -6.17 16.67 -17.31
CA LEU A 327 -5.66 17.72 -16.41
C LEU A 327 -5.10 18.92 -17.18
N ASP A 328 -5.14 20.10 -16.54
CA ASP A 328 -4.53 21.33 -17.03
C ASP A 328 -3.40 21.84 -16.09
N GLU A 329 -2.75 22.94 -16.47
CA GLU A 329 -1.59 23.52 -15.78
C GLU A 329 -1.84 23.81 -14.28
N ASN A 330 -3.10 23.97 -13.84
CA ASN A 330 -3.46 24.22 -12.45
C ASN A 330 -3.42 22.94 -11.58
N ASN A 331 -3.42 21.75 -12.20
CA ASN A 331 -3.48 20.45 -11.54
C ASN A 331 -2.18 19.63 -11.69
N LEU A 332 -1.05 20.29 -11.98
CA LEU A 332 0.24 19.64 -12.26
C LEU A 332 0.68 18.62 -11.19
N SER A 333 0.46 18.90 -9.89
CA SER A 333 0.77 17.95 -8.79
C SER A 333 -0.06 16.67 -8.89
N GLU A 334 -1.36 16.79 -9.21
CA GLU A 334 -2.25 15.64 -9.40
C GLU A 334 -1.86 14.82 -10.64
N GLY A 335 -1.35 15.50 -11.68
CA GLY A 335 -0.81 14.85 -12.88
C GLY A 335 0.45 14.04 -12.58
N LYS A 336 1.38 14.59 -11.79
CA LYS A 336 2.59 13.88 -11.33
C LYS A 336 2.24 12.67 -10.46
N GLU A 337 1.31 12.80 -9.52
CA GLU A 337 0.82 11.67 -8.72
C GLU A 337 0.21 10.58 -9.61
N ALA A 338 -0.69 10.96 -10.52
CA ALA A 338 -1.35 10.00 -11.43
C ALA A 338 -0.35 9.31 -12.37
N ALA A 339 0.64 10.04 -12.92
CA ALA A 339 1.67 9.45 -13.77
C ALA A 339 2.59 8.49 -13.01
N MET A 340 2.97 8.82 -11.77
CA MET A 340 3.72 7.91 -10.91
C MET A 340 2.90 6.66 -10.55
N GLU A 341 1.59 6.80 -10.26
CA GLU A 341 0.72 5.65 -10.01
C GLU A 341 0.66 4.71 -11.23
N ALA A 342 0.50 5.23 -12.45
CA ALA A 342 0.53 4.39 -13.66
C ALA A 342 1.88 3.67 -13.83
N ASN A 343 3.01 4.37 -13.63
CA ASN A 343 4.34 3.80 -13.76
C ASN A 343 4.59 2.65 -12.77
N VAL A 344 4.19 2.80 -11.50
CA VAL A 344 4.37 1.71 -10.51
C VAL A 344 3.38 0.56 -10.75
N PHE A 345 2.17 0.82 -11.27
CA PHE A 345 1.28 -0.25 -11.73
C PHE A 345 1.84 -0.99 -12.96
N LEU A 346 2.50 -0.30 -13.89
CA LEU A 346 3.19 -0.94 -15.02
C LEU A 346 4.36 -1.83 -14.54
N LYS A 347 5.06 -1.42 -13.48
CA LYS A 347 6.06 -2.26 -12.78
C LYS A 347 5.42 -3.39 -11.94
N ALA A 348 4.12 -3.35 -11.65
CA ALA A 348 3.43 -4.44 -10.96
C ALA A 348 3.26 -5.67 -11.86
N ILE A 349 2.95 -5.47 -13.14
CA ILE A 349 2.84 -6.51 -14.17
C ILE A 349 4.16 -6.80 -14.91
N GLU A 350 5.29 -6.59 -14.24
CA GLU A 350 6.63 -6.80 -14.81
C GLU A 350 6.85 -8.21 -15.37
N MET A 351 6.43 -9.26 -14.67
CA MET A 351 6.65 -10.63 -15.12
C MET A 351 5.84 -10.96 -16.40
N PRO A 352 4.52 -10.67 -16.48
CA PRO A 352 3.76 -10.74 -17.74
C PRO A 352 4.37 -9.92 -18.89
N LEU A 353 4.79 -8.68 -18.63
CA LEU A 353 5.45 -7.85 -19.65
C LEU A 353 6.75 -8.51 -20.16
N MET A 354 7.58 -9.06 -19.28
CA MET A 354 8.82 -9.76 -19.65
C MET A 354 8.57 -11.07 -20.39
N GLU A 355 7.49 -11.79 -20.09
CA GLU A 355 7.11 -13.01 -20.80
C GLU A 355 6.59 -12.71 -22.22
N ALA A 356 5.73 -11.70 -22.37
CA ALA A 356 5.13 -11.34 -23.64
C ALA A 356 6.07 -10.57 -24.59
N LEU A 357 6.84 -9.61 -24.06
CA LEU A 357 7.67 -8.69 -24.86
C LEU A 357 9.17 -9.04 -24.82
N GLY A 358 9.64 -9.68 -23.75
CA GLY A 358 11.06 -9.89 -23.49
C GLY A 358 11.79 -8.68 -22.90
N GLU A 359 12.91 -8.94 -22.21
CA GLU A 359 13.70 -7.98 -21.42
C GLU A 359 13.98 -6.65 -22.14
N GLU A 360 14.37 -6.67 -23.42
CA GLU A 360 14.71 -5.45 -24.19
C GLU A 360 13.47 -4.56 -24.42
N GLU A 361 12.34 -5.14 -24.81
CA GLU A 361 11.13 -4.37 -25.10
C GLU A 361 10.37 -3.93 -23.84
N THR A 362 10.42 -4.71 -22.76
CA THR A 362 9.91 -4.32 -21.44
C THR A 362 10.71 -3.15 -20.86
N ASN A 363 12.06 -3.20 -20.93
CA ASN A 363 12.90 -2.09 -20.46
C ASN A 363 12.67 -0.81 -21.27
N ALA A 364 12.53 -0.90 -22.59
CA ALA A 364 12.16 0.26 -23.42
C ALA A 364 10.79 0.84 -23.01
N MET A 365 9.82 0.01 -22.63
CA MET A 365 8.52 0.46 -22.14
C MET A 365 8.62 1.20 -20.79
N TYR A 366 9.57 0.81 -19.93
CA TYR A 366 9.88 1.54 -18.69
C TYR A 366 10.62 2.86 -18.95
N GLU A 367 11.50 2.93 -19.95
CA GLU A 367 12.13 4.18 -20.40
C GLU A 367 11.08 5.16 -20.98
N ASP A 368 10.12 4.67 -21.77
CA ASP A 368 8.98 5.46 -22.27
C ASP A 368 8.11 5.95 -21.10
N ALA A 369 7.82 5.09 -20.12
CA ALA A 369 7.02 5.44 -18.94
C ALA A 369 7.68 6.49 -18.03
N GLN A 370 9.01 6.40 -17.82
CA GLN A 370 9.75 7.46 -17.12
C GLN A 370 9.73 8.76 -17.91
N SER A 371 9.95 8.69 -19.22
CA SER A 371 9.90 9.87 -20.11
C SER A 371 8.51 10.52 -20.11
N TRP A 372 7.45 9.72 -19.97
CA TRP A 372 6.07 10.21 -19.85
C TRP A 372 5.85 10.97 -18.53
N PHE A 373 6.29 10.41 -17.40
CA PHE A 373 6.27 11.12 -16.11
C PHE A 373 7.08 12.43 -16.16
N ASP A 374 8.23 12.44 -16.84
CA ASP A 374 9.05 13.64 -17.02
C ASP A 374 8.34 14.68 -17.89
N ALA A 375 7.68 14.27 -18.98
CA ALA A 375 6.90 15.17 -19.84
C ALA A 375 5.72 15.80 -19.07
N VAL A 376 4.97 14.99 -18.31
CA VAL A 376 3.92 15.47 -17.39
C VAL A 376 4.50 16.45 -16.37
N SER A 377 5.61 16.10 -15.73
CA SER A 377 6.27 16.94 -14.72
C SER A 377 6.72 18.31 -15.25
N ASN A 378 7.05 18.39 -16.55
CA ASN A 378 7.45 19.61 -17.25
C ASN A 378 6.28 20.35 -17.92
N ASN A 379 5.03 19.88 -17.76
CA ASN A 379 3.83 20.40 -18.43
C ASN A 379 3.93 20.37 -19.98
N ASP A 380 4.65 19.37 -20.52
CA ASP A 380 4.74 19.11 -21.97
C ASP A 380 3.62 18.16 -22.41
N ALA A 381 2.44 18.72 -22.62
CA ALA A 381 1.25 17.96 -23.01
C ALA A 381 1.36 17.32 -24.41
N GLU A 382 2.22 17.82 -25.31
CA GLU A 382 2.36 17.22 -26.65
C GLU A 382 3.18 15.91 -26.54
N GLU A 383 4.33 15.95 -25.87
CA GLU A 383 5.16 14.78 -25.68
C GLU A 383 4.52 13.77 -24.70
N ALA A 384 3.84 14.23 -23.66
CA ALA A 384 3.12 13.37 -22.72
C ALA A 384 1.99 12.58 -23.43
N ASN A 385 1.21 13.21 -24.31
CA ASN A 385 0.19 12.48 -25.08
C ASN A 385 0.82 11.48 -26.06
N LYS A 386 1.90 11.84 -26.74
CA LYS A 386 2.61 10.94 -27.65
C LYS A 386 3.16 9.69 -26.94
N LEU A 387 3.82 9.86 -25.79
CA LEU A 387 4.33 8.74 -25.01
C LEU A 387 3.20 7.90 -24.41
N SER A 388 2.11 8.54 -23.97
CA SER A 388 0.90 7.86 -23.50
C SER A 388 0.32 6.92 -24.56
N GLU A 389 0.13 7.38 -25.81
CA GLU A 389 -0.35 6.55 -26.92
C GLU A 389 0.59 5.35 -27.19
N GLN A 390 1.92 5.55 -27.10
CA GLN A 390 2.92 4.51 -27.32
C GLN A 390 2.86 3.43 -26.23
N ILE A 391 2.83 3.84 -24.95
CA ILE A 391 2.76 2.94 -23.79
C ILE A 391 1.46 2.13 -23.83
N LEU A 392 0.31 2.79 -24.04
CA LEU A 392 -0.99 2.09 -24.06
C LEU A 392 -1.11 1.14 -25.25
N THR A 393 -0.62 1.50 -26.43
CA THR A 393 -0.60 0.59 -27.60
C THR A 393 0.23 -0.68 -27.32
N LYS A 394 1.34 -0.54 -26.58
CA LYS A 394 2.19 -1.69 -26.21
C LYS A 394 1.54 -2.54 -25.12
N LEU A 395 0.90 -1.90 -24.15
CA LEU A 395 0.15 -2.56 -23.07
C LEU A 395 -1.03 -3.38 -23.61
N GLU A 396 -1.81 -2.82 -24.54
CA GLU A 396 -2.91 -3.51 -25.23
C GLU A 396 -2.44 -4.70 -26.10
N SER A 397 -1.13 -4.86 -26.33
CA SER A 397 -0.58 -6.05 -27.02
C SER A 397 -0.14 -7.19 -26.09
N VAL A 398 -0.16 -6.95 -24.77
CA VAL A 398 0.24 -7.93 -23.75
C VAL A 398 -0.98 -8.54 -23.05
N VAL A 399 -2.10 -7.83 -22.99
CA VAL A 399 -3.28 -8.21 -22.19
C VAL A 399 -4.49 -8.41 -23.11
N GLU A 400 -5.04 -9.63 -23.14
CA GLU A 400 -6.20 -10.05 -23.98
C GLU A 400 -7.59 -9.66 -23.40
#